data_AF-A0A2J7VIB3-F1
#
_entry.id   AF-A0A2J7VIB3-F1
#
_cell.length_a   1.000
_cell.length_b   1.000
_cell.length_c   1.000
_cell.angle_alpha   90.00
_cell.angle_beta   90.00
_cell.angle_gamma   90.00
#
_symmetry.space_group_name_H-M   'P 1'
#
loop_
_entity.id
_entity.type
_entity.pdbx_description
1 polymer ?
#
loop_
_entity_poly.entity_id
_entity_poly.type
_entity_poly.pdbx_seq_one_letter_code
_entity_poly.pdbx_strand_id
1 'polypeptide(L)'
;MRTSSPLAYAQATRIWFIALVLSVLAGCADIRLVGTYDKQIDDGVTALQKSTETYLVKLTSGPGDKALPYKGNEAFYGETKVAVSSLRVRADATSRNSLTVRQLDTLQTNYDLFQKMHQDGISKAEIPLVRDGFNSQFTAILTFELAKRRTENPDESKAVAPPTPVKTPAK
;
A
#
# COMPACT_ATOMS: atom_id res chain seq x y z
N MET A 1 36.12 -53.51 23.15
CA MET A 1 34.88 -52.85 23.61
C MET A 1 35.27 -51.52 24.27
N ARG A 2 35.05 -50.37 23.60
CA ARG A 2 35.26 -49.04 24.20
C ARG A 2 33.99 -48.64 24.92
N THR A 3 34.00 -48.66 26.25
CA THR A 3 32.92 -48.12 27.07
C THR A 3 33.02 -46.60 27.03
N SER A 4 32.04 -45.94 26.40
CA SER A 4 31.88 -44.49 26.48
C SER A 4 31.59 -44.11 27.93
N SER A 5 32.41 -43.22 28.50
CA SER A 5 32.29 -42.78 29.88
C SER A 5 31.01 -41.94 30.11
N PRO A 6 30.33 -42.06 31.25
CA PRO A 6 29.04 -41.39 31.52
C PRO A 6 29.13 -39.85 31.47
N LEU A 7 30.33 -39.29 31.66
CA LEU A 7 30.62 -37.87 31.54
C LEU A 7 30.45 -37.34 30.10
N ALA A 8 30.75 -38.15 29.07
CA ALA A 8 30.62 -37.76 27.67
C ALA A 8 29.14 -37.65 27.24
N TYR A 9 28.28 -38.54 27.76
CA TYR A 9 26.84 -38.47 27.53
C TYR A 9 26.20 -37.25 28.20
N ALA A 10 26.61 -36.93 29.43
CA ALA A 10 26.13 -35.74 30.14
C ALA A 10 26.56 -34.41 29.50
N GLN A 11 27.74 -34.38 28.85
CA GLN A 11 28.18 -33.22 28.07
C GLN A 11 27.45 -33.11 26.72
N ALA A 12 27.24 -34.23 26.03
CA ALA A 12 26.50 -34.24 24.77
C ALA A 12 25.04 -33.81 24.92
N THR A 13 24.37 -34.20 26.01
CA THR A 13 22.98 -33.78 26.30
C THR A 13 22.88 -32.29 26.62
N ARG A 14 23.86 -31.71 27.32
CA ARG A 14 23.93 -30.26 27.59
C ARG A 14 24.11 -29.45 26.30
N ILE A 15 25.00 -29.89 25.41
CA ILE A 15 25.21 -29.24 24.11
C ILE A 15 23.94 -29.30 23.25
N TRP A 16 23.26 -30.45 23.22
CA TRP A 16 21.99 -30.59 22.52
C TRP A 16 20.89 -29.69 23.09
N PHE A 17 20.79 -29.59 24.42
CA PHE A 17 19.84 -28.67 25.06
C PHE A 17 20.15 -27.21 24.74
N ILE A 18 21.42 -26.81 24.76
CA ILE A 18 21.84 -25.44 24.40
C ILE A 18 21.52 -25.14 22.93
N ALA A 19 21.80 -26.07 22.01
CA ALA A 19 21.50 -25.92 20.59
C ALA A 19 19.98 -25.85 20.31
N LEU A 20 19.18 -26.63 21.05
CA LEU A 20 17.72 -26.57 20.98
C LEU A 20 17.20 -25.20 21.45
N VAL A 21 17.70 -24.71 22.59
CA VAL A 21 17.31 -23.41 23.15
C VAL A 21 17.69 -22.26 22.20
N LEU A 22 18.90 -22.29 21.62
CA LEU A 22 19.33 -21.31 20.61
C LEU A 22 18.47 -21.34 19.34
N SER A 23 18.03 -22.53 18.91
CA SER A 23 17.16 -22.66 17.72
C SER A 23 15.76 -22.11 17.97
N VAL A 24 15.21 -22.29 19.17
CA VAL A 24 13.91 -21.71 19.55
C VAL A 24 13.99 -20.18 19.64
N LEU A 25 15.11 -19.63 20.14
CA LEU A 25 15.32 -18.18 20.24
C LEU A 25 15.52 -17.51 18.87
N ALA A 26 16.08 -18.22 17.87
CA ALA A 26 16.24 -17.70 16.52
C ALA A 26 14.94 -17.62 15.71
N GLY A 27 13.89 -18.36 16.10
CA GLY A 27 12.60 -18.42 15.41
C GLY A 27 11.65 -17.26 15.69
N CYS A 28 11.94 -16.41 16.68
CA CYS A 28 11.08 -15.29 17.07
C CYS A 28 11.43 -13.95 16.38
N ALA A 29 12.30 -13.96 15.37
CA ALA A 29 12.57 -12.76 14.59
C ALA A 29 11.36 -12.43 13.70
N ASP A 30 10.66 -11.33 13.99
CA ASP A 30 9.56 -10.81 13.18
C ASP A 30 10.08 -10.37 11.79
N ILE A 31 10.00 -11.26 10.79
CA ILE A 31 10.42 -10.95 9.42
C ILE A 31 9.34 -10.10 8.76
N ARG A 32 9.53 -8.78 8.79
CA ARG A 32 8.67 -7.84 8.06
C ARG A 32 9.11 -7.70 6.61
N LEU A 33 8.26 -8.09 5.68
CA LEU A 33 8.50 -7.93 4.24
C LEU A 33 8.04 -6.56 3.72
N VAL A 34 7.16 -5.88 4.45
CA VAL A 34 6.60 -4.57 4.11
C VAL A 34 6.80 -3.59 5.28
N GLY A 35 6.73 -2.31 4.98
CA GLY A 35 6.80 -1.24 5.97
C GLY A 35 5.64 -1.29 6.97
N THR A 36 5.74 -0.47 8.01
CA THR A 36 4.67 -0.29 9.00
C THR A 36 3.50 0.50 8.43
N TYR A 37 2.34 0.36 9.06
CA TYR A 37 1.23 1.27 8.84
C TYR A 37 1.63 2.69 9.21
N ASP A 38 1.24 3.64 8.36
CA ASP A 38 1.47 5.06 8.62
C ASP A 38 0.14 5.81 8.51
N LYS A 39 -0.39 6.23 9.67
CA LYS A 39 -1.66 6.96 9.74
C LYS A 39 -1.66 8.24 8.90
N GLN A 40 -0.52 8.93 8.77
CA GLN A 40 -0.48 10.16 7.99
C GLN A 40 -0.51 9.88 6.48
N ILE A 41 -0.02 8.71 6.03
CA ILE A 41 -0.21 8.27 4.64
C ILE A 41 -1.68 7.93 4.40
N ASP A 42 -2.29 7.15 5.29
CA ASP A 42 -3.72 6.77 5.20
C ASP A 42 -4.66 7.99 5.19
N ASP A 43 -4.49 8.90 6.15
CA ASP A 43 -5.24 10.15 6.24
C ASP A 43 -5.01 11.04 5.01
N GLY A 44 -3.75 11.18 4.57
CA GLY A 44 -3.40 12.05 3.47
C GLY A 44 -3.86 11.53 2.10
N VAL A 45 -3.80 10.22 1.87
CA VAL A 45 -4.38 9.58 0.67
C VAL A 45 -5.90 9.73 0.68
N THR A 46 -6.54 9.57 1.85
CA THR A 46 -7.99 9.79 2.01
C THR A 46 -8.39 11.24 1.72
N ALA A 47 -7.63 12.21 2.23
CA ALA A 47 -7.86 13.63 1.97
C ALA A 47 -7.67 13.97 0.48
N LEU A 48 -6.64 13.40 -0.15
CA LEU A 48 -6.38 13.59 -1.57
C LEU A 48 -7.48 12.97 -2.45
N GLN A 49 -8.00 11.79 -2.09
CA GLN A 49 -9.14 11.18 -2.76
C GLN A 49 -10.38 12.10 -2.70
N LYS A 50 -10.70 12.63 -1.51
CA LYS A 50 -11.82 13.55 -1.34
C LYS A 50 -11.65 14.83 -2.16
N SER A 51 -10.45 15.41 -2.18
CA SER A 51 -10.14 16.60 -3.00
C SER A 51 -10.33 16.30 -4.49
N THR A 52 -9.85 15.15 -4.95
CA THR A 52 -10.01 14.68 -6.33
C THR A 52 -11.47 14.53 -6.71
N GLU A 53 -12.26 13.84 -5.89
CA GLU A 53 -13.68 13.65 -6.16
C GLU A 53 -14.42 14.99 -6.18
N THR A 54 -14.12 15.88 -5.23
CA THR A 54 -14.67 17.25 -5.20
C THR A 54 -14.36 18.00 -6.50
N TYR A 55 -13.13 17.89 -6.99
CA TYR A 55 -12.71 18.53 -8.23
C TYR A 55 -13.37 17.92 -9.48
N LEU A 56 -13.48 16.59 -9.55
CA LEU A 56 -14.16 15.91 -10.66
C LEU A 56 -15.66 16.29 -10.72
N VAL A 57 -16.32 16.45 -9.57
CA VAL A 57 -17.68 16.99 -9.50
C VAL A 57 -17.73 18.46 -9.95
N LYS A 58 -16.78 19.29 -9.53
CA LYS A 58 -16.70 20.68 -9.98
C LYS A 58 -16.56 20.77 -11.51
N LEU A 59 -15.73 19.91 -12.11
CA LEU A 59 -15.50 19.91 -13.56
C LEU A 59 -16.78 19.66 -14.39
N THR A 60 -17.74 18.89 -13.87
CA THR A 60 -19.00 18.63 -14.59
C THR A 60 -19.95 19.82 -14.60
N SER A 61 -19.65 20.90 -13.87
CA SER A 61 -20.47 22.11 -13.78
C SER A 61 -20.32 23.06 -14.98
N GLY A 62 -19.54 22.70 -16.00
CA GLY A 62 -19.42 23.47 -17.25
C GLY A 62 -20.74 23.54 -18.06
N PRO A 63 -20.85 24.44 -19.04
CA PRO A 63 -22.04 24.54 -19.89
C PRO A 63 -22.14 23.40 -20.92
N GLY A 64 -23.35 22.88 -21.15
CA GLY A 64 -23.61 21.82 -22.13
C GLY A 64 -22.83 20.53 -21.82
N ASP A 65 -22.17 19.97 -22.83
CA ASP A 65 -21.40 18.71 -22.73
C ASP A 65 -19.91 18.92 -22.38
N LYS A 66 -19.47 20.18 -22.27
CA LYS A 66 -18.07 20.51 -21.99
C LYS A 66 -17.81 20.54 -20.49
N ALA A 67 -16.69 19.99 -20.05
CA ALA A 67 -16.20 20.24 -18.70
C ALA A 67 -15.81 21.72 -18.54
N LEU A 68 -15.62 22.18 -17.30
CA LEU A 68 -14.94 23.46 -17.08
C LEU A 68 -13.57 23.43 -17.78
N PRO A 69 -13.09 24.58 -18.30
CA PRO A 69 -11.81 24.62 -18.99
C PRO A 69 -10.64 24.50 -18.02
N TYR A 70 -9.47 24.07 -18.54
CA TYR A 70 -8.23 24.04 -17.77
C TYR A 70 -7.87 25.39 -17.17
N LYS A 71 -8.07 26.46 -17.94
CA LYS A 71 -7.85 27.84 -17.49
C LYS A 71 -8.78 28.17 -16.32
N GLY A 72 -8.20 28.56 -15.18
CA GLY A 72 -8.91 28.83 -13.92
C GLY A 72 -9.03 27.61 -12.99
N ASN A 73 -8.43 26.47 -13.36
CA ASN A 73 -8.39 25.25 -12.55
C ASN A 73 -6.95 24.72 -12.34
N GLU A 74 -5.93 25.49 -12.69
CA GLU A 74 -4.52 25.12 -12.59
C GLU A 74 -4.07 24.84 -11.15
N ALA A 75 -4.66 25.58 -10.19
CA ALA A 75 -4.36 25.44 -8.77
C ALA A 75 -4.54 24.02 -8.26
N PHE A 76 -5.58 23.32 -8.71
CA PHE A 76 -5.83 21.92 -8.34
C PHE A 76 -4.62 21.03 -8.66
N TYR A 77 -4.05 21.14 -9.85
CA TYR A 77 -2.91 20.32 -10.27
C TYR A 77 -1.63 20.66 -9.50
N GLY A 78 -1.43 21.93 -9.17
CA GLY A 78 -0.33 22.35 -8.28
C GLY A 78 -0.46 21.75 -6.89
N GLU A 79 -1.65 21.84 -6.30
CA GLU A 79 -1.97 21.32 -4.97
C GLU A 79 -1.86 19.79 -4.90
N THR A 80 -2.39 19.06 -5.88
CA THR A 80 -2.28 17.59 -5.91
C THR A 80 -0.84 17.13 -6.06
N LYS A 81 -0.03 17.81 -6.88
CA LYS A 81 1.40 17.51 -7.02
C LYS A 81 2.15 17.70 -5.71
N VAL A 82 1.87 18.78 -4.98
CA VAL A 82 2.45 19.02 -3.64
C VAL A 82 2.01 17.93 -2.66
N ALA A 83 0.72 17.58 -2.64
CA ALA A 83 0.17 16.57 -1.75
C ALA A 83 0.81 15.18 -2.00
N VAL A 84 0.88 14.73 -3.26
CA VAL A 84 1.50 13.45 -3.61
C VAL A 84 2.99 13.46 -3.30
N SER A 85 3.71 14.54 -3.62
CA SER A 85 5.13 14.67 -3.28
C SER A 85 5.39 14.58 -1.78
N SER A 86 4.55 15.22 -0.95
CA SER A 86 4.65 15.16 0.51
C SER A 86 4.44 13.73 1.03
N LEU A 87 3.41 13.05 0.53
CA LEU A 87 3.14 11.65 0.86
C LEU A 87 4.31 10.75 0.45
N ARG A 88 4.89 10.99 -0.73
CA ARG A 88 5.99 10.21 -1.28
C ARG A 88 7.25 10.33 -0.42
N VAL A 89 7.64 11.55 -0.04
CA VAL A 89 8.81 11.78 0.84
C VAL A 89 8.65 11.02 2.16
N ARG A 90 7.46 11.08 2.75
CA ARG A 90 7.16 10.34 3.97
C ARG A 90 7.23 8.83 3.75
N ALA A 91 6.64 8.33 2.67
CA ALA A 91 6.68 6.92 2.33
C ALA A 91 8.12 6.42 2.14
N ASP A 92 8.97 7.20 1.49
CA ASP A 92 10.38 6.89 1.21
C ASP A 92 11.25 6.88 2.48
N ALA A 93 10.94 7.76 3.44
CA ALA A 93 11.57 7.78 4.76
C ALA A 93 11.21 6.56 5.63
N THR A 94 10.12 5.84 5.29
CA THR A 94 9.68 4.66 6.02
C THR A 94 10.36 3.39 5.49
N SER A 95 11.04 2.67 6.38
CA SER A 95 11.73 1.42 6.04
C SER A 95 10.77 0.40 5.40
N ARG A 96 11.25 -0.28 4.36
CA ARG A 96 10.51 -1.34 3.61
C ARG A 96 9.19 -0.87 2.97
N ASN A 97 9.06 0.42 2.67
CA ASN A 97 7.81 1.00 2.14
C ASN A 97 7.89 1.36 0.64
N SER A 98 8.82 0.75 -0.10
CA SER A 98 9.04 1.00 -1.54
C SER A 98 7.81 0.72 -2.41
N LEU A 99 6.92 -0.19 -1.97
CA LEU A 99 5.65 -0.44 -2.67
C LEU A 99 4.73 0.78 -2.59
N THR A 100 4.56 1.39 -1.42
CA THR A 100 3.77 2.63 -1.27
C THR A 100 4.39 3.78 -2.08
N VAL A 101 5.72 3.90 -2.10
CA VAL A 101 6.41 4.88 -2.97
C VAL A 101 6.03 4.69 -4.43
N ARG A 102 6.10 3.44 -4.95
CA ARG A 102 5.73 3.14 -6.34
C ARG A 102 4.26 3.42 -6.65
N GLN A 103 3.35 3.14 -5.70
CA GLN A 103 1.93 3.45 -5.85
C GLN A 103 1.70 4.97 -5.94
N LEU A 104 2.40 5.76 -5.11
CA LEU A 104 2.34 7.22 -5.15
C LEU A 104 2.96 7.80 -6.43
N ASP A 105 4.05 7.23 -6.93
CA ASP A 105 4.65 7.61 -8.23
C ASP A 105 3.68 7.34 -9.39
N THR A 106 2.97 6.22 -9.35
CA THR A 106 1.93 5.89 -10.33
C THR A 106 0.76 6.88 -10.24
N LEU A 107 0.33 7.22 -9.02
CA LEU A 107 -0.72 8.19 -8.79
C LEU A 107 -0.35 9.58 -9.35
N GLN A 108 0.90 10.04 -9.12
CA GLN A 108 1.39 11.29 -9.71
C GLN A 108 1.34 11.25 -11.24
N THR A 109 1.79 10.15 -11.84
CA THR A 109 1.77 9.97 -13.30
C THR A 109 0.35 10.11 -13.86
N ASN A 110 -0.65 9.60 -13.14
CA ASN A 110 -2.04 9.70 -13.57
C ASN A 110 -2.62 11.11 -13.39
N TYR A 111 -2.18 11.87 -12.39
CA TYR A 111 -2.48 13.31 -12.34
C TYR A 111 -1.86 14.08 -13.50
N ASP A 112 -0.61 13.79 -13.86
CA ASP A 112 0.05 14.45 -14.98
C ASP A 112 -0.65 14.13 -16.32
N LEU A 113 -1.12 12.89 -16.49
CA LEU A 113 -1.92 12.50 -17.65
C LEU A 113 -3.29 13.20 -17.66
N PHE A 114 -3.98 13.23 -16.52
CA PHE A 114 -5.26 13.91 -16.40
C PHE A 114 -5.14 15.41 -16.65
N GLN A 115 -4.05 16.04 -16.21
CA GLN A 115 -3.77 17.45 -16.50
C GLN A 115 -3.67 17.69 -18.01
N LYS A 116 -2.94 16.84 -18.74
CA LYS A 116 -2.84 16.93 -20.20
C LYS A 116 -4.19 16.75 -20.88
N MET A 117 -4.95 15.73 -20.50
CA MET A 117 -6.32 15.53 -21.02
C MET A 117 -7.21 16.76 -20.80
N HIS A 118 -7.09 17.40 -19.64
CA HIS A 118 -7.86 18.60 -19.35
C HIS A 118 -7.38 19.82 -20.16
N GLN A 119 -6.06 19.97 -20.38
CA GLN A 119 -5.49 20.99 -21.26
C GLN A 119 -5.96 20.83 -22.71
N ASP A 120 -6.11 19.58 -23.17
CA ASP A 120 -6.59 19.25 -24.52
C ASP A 120 -8.11 19.40 -24.67
N GLY A 121 -8.84 19.54 -23.55
CA GLY A 121 -10.28 19.81 -23.53
C GLY A 121 -11.14 18.58 -23.30
N ILE A 122 -11.11 18.05 -22.08
CA ILE A 122 -11.94 16.93 -21.65
C ILE A 122 -13.46 17.24 -21.68
N SER A 123 -14.26 16.27 -22.12
CA SER A 123 -15.71 16.31 -22.10
C SER A 123 -16.30 15.77 -20.79
N LYS A 124 -17.55 16.12 -20.48
CA LYS A 124 -18.23 15.57 -19.29
C LYS A 124 -18.41 14.05 -19.34
N ALA A 125 -18.53 13.48 -20.54
CA ALA A 125 -18.70 12.04 -20.74
C ALA A 125 -17.45 11.23 -20.39
N GLU A 126 -16.27 11.86 -20.41
CA GLU A 126 -14.98 11.22 -20.08
C GLU A 126 -14.66 11.27 -18.58
N ILE A 127 -15.28 12.19 -17.82
CA ILE A 127 -15.04 12.35 -16.38
C ILE A 127 -15.30 11.06 -15.57
N PRO A 128 -16.36 10.27 -15.82
CA PRO A 128 -16.55 8.98 -15.15
C PRO A 128 -15.39 8.01 -15.34
N LEU A 129 -14.82 7.92 -16.55
CA LEU A 129 -13.68 7.03 -16.82
C LEU A 129 -12.44 7.47 -16.05
N VAL A 130 -12.18 8.77 -15.98
CA VAL A 130 -11.09 9.34 -15.17
C VAL A 130 -11.32 9.04 -13.69
N ARG A 131 -12.55 9.24 -13.20
CA ARG A 131 -12.94 8.96 -11.82
C ARG A 131 -12.67 7.50 -11.45
N ASP A 132 -13.09 6.56 -12.29
CA ASP A 132 -12.90 5.12 -12.03
C ASP A 132 -11.42 4.75 -11.96
N GLY A 133 -10.60 5.33 -12.86
CA GLY A 133 -9.15 5.15 -12.86
C GLY A 133 -8.48 5.62 -11.56
N PHE A 134 -8.86 6.80 -11.06
CA PHE A 134 -8.36 7.31 -9.78
C PHE A 134 -8.87 6.49 -8.60
N ASN A 135 -10.17 6.18 -8.54
CA ASN A 135 -10.77 5.42 -7.45
C ASN A 135 -10.16 4.02 -7.31
N SER A 136 -9.83 3.37 -8.43
CA SER A 136 -9.10 2.10 -8.42
C SER A 136 -7.73 2.22 -7.73
N GLN A 137 -6.97 3.27 -8.04
CA GLN A 137 -5.65 3.50 -7.44
C GLN A 137 -5.73 3.90 -5.97
N PHE A 138 -6.66 4.79 -5.60
CA PHE A 138 -6.89 5.13 -4.20
C PHE A 138 -7.30 3.89 -3.39
N THR A 139 -8.17 3.06 -3.94
CA THR A 139 -8.58 1.79 -3.31
C THR A 139 -7.38 0.87 -3.11
N ALA A 140 -6.50 0.73 -4.10
CA ALA A 140 -5.30 -0.10 -3.98
C ALA A 140 -4.34 0.40 -2.90
N ILE A 141 -4.10 1.72 -2.82
CA ILE A 141 -3.22 2.33 -1.80
C ILE A 141 -3.83 2.14 -0.41
N LEU A 142 -5.09 2.53 -0.22
CA LEU A 142 -5.76 2.44 1.09
C LEU A 142 -5.90 0.99 1.55
N THR A 143 -6.24 0.06 0.66
CA THR A 143 -6.30 -1.37 0.99
C THR A 143 -4.94 -1.88 1.46
N PHE A 144 -3.85 -1.43 0.85
CA PHE A 144 -2.50 -1.79 1.27
C PHE A 144 -2.14 -1.22 2.64
N GLU A 145 -2.41 0.07 2.90
CA GLU A 145 -2.20 0.68 4.21
C GLU A 145 -3.02 -0.02 5.31
N LEU A 146 -4.28 -0.35 5.03
CA LEU A 146 -5.14 -1.11 5.96
C LEU A 146 -4.63 -2.53 6.20
N ALA A 147 -4.05 -3.18 5.19
CA ALA A 147 -3.42 -4.49 5.35
C ALA A 147 -2.22 -4.42 6.29
N LYS A 148 -1.35 -3.41 6.15
CA LYS A 148 -0.23 -3.17 7.08
C LYS A 148 -0.73 -3.00 8.52
N ARG A 149 -1.82 -2.26 8.71
CA ARG A 149 -2.44 -2.06 10.04
C ARG A 149 -2.92 -3.36 10.68
N ARG A 150 -3.50 -4.27 9.90
CA ARG A 150 -3.96 -5.59 10.37
C ARG A 150 -2.80 -6.50 10.78
N THR A 151 -1.66 -6.40 10.09
CA THR A 151 -0.45 -7.15 10.48
C THR A 151 0.12 -6.67 11.82
N GLU A 152 -0.01 -5.37 12.12
CA GLU A 152 0.45 -4.80 13.40
C GLU A 152 -0.52 -5.07 14.56
N ASN A 153 -1.83 -5.08 14.29
CA ASN A 153 -2.88 -5.34 15.28
C ASN A 153 -3.77 -6.48 14.76
N PRO A 154 -3.34 -7.74 14.89
CA PRO A 154 -4.14 -8.88 14.45
C PRO A 154 -5.38 -9.02 15.32
N ASP A 155 -6.49 -8.45 14.86
CA ASP A 155 -7.82 -8.78 15.38
C ASP A 155 -8.19 -10.17 14.85
N GLU A 156 -8.02 -11.19 15.68
CA GLU A 156 -8.24 -12.61 15.34
C GLU A 156 -9.64 -12.87 14.77
N SER A 157 -10.63 -12.02 15.06
CA SER A 157 -12.00 -12.17 14.58
C SER A 157 -12.20 -11.87 13.08
N LYS A 158 -11.21 -11.24 12.41
CA LYS A 158 -11.30 -10.81 11.01
C LYS A 158 -10.19 -11.36 10.10
N ALA A 159 -9.39 -12.30 10.59
CA ALA A 159 -8.39 -12.98 9.78
C ALA A 159 -9.08 -13.74 8.63
N VAL A 160 -8.96 -13.22 7.41
CA VAL A 160 -9.37 -13.95 6.21
C VAL A 160 -8.45 -15.16 6.10
N ALA A 161 -9.00 -16.35 6.26
CA ALA A 161 -8.26 -17.60 6.12
C ALA A 161 -7.52 -17.62 4.77
N PRO A 162 -6.30 -18.17 4.70
CA PRO A 162 -5.59 -18.34 3.44
C PRO A 162 -6.50 -19.00 2.41
N PRO A 163 -6.50 -18.56 1.14
CA PRO A 163 -7.28 -19.23 0.10
C PRO A 163 -6.84 -20.69 0.07
N THR A 164 -7.79 -21.59 0.34
CA THR A 164 -7.55 -23.03 0.31
C THR A 164 -7.04 -23.41 -1.08
N PRO A 165 -5.93 -24.16 -1.19
CA PRO A 165 -5.40 -24.55 -2.49
C PRO A 165 -6.47 -25.34 -3.25
N VAL A 166 -6.88 -24.79 -4.39
CA VAL A 166 -7.81 -25.44 -5.31
C VAL A 166 -7.16 -26.74 -5.77
N LYS A 167 -7.74 -27.88 -5.37
CA LYS A 167 -7.31 -29.19 -5.87
C LYS A 167 -7.63 -29.23 -7.37
N THR A 168 -6.61 -29.11 -8.20
CA THR A 168 -6.71 -29.37 -9.64
C THR A 168 -7.09 -30.84 -9.83
N PRO A 169 -8.17 -31.17 -10.56
CA PRO A 169 -8.50 -32.55 -10.85
C PRO A 169 -7.40 -33.17 -11.71
N ALA A 170 -6.90 -34.32 -11.28
CA ALA A 170 -5.95 -35.12 -12.04
C ALA A 170 -6.59 -35.54 -13.38
N LYS A 171 -5.88 -35.32 -14.49
CA LYS A 171 -6.20 -35.88 -15.80
C LYS A 171 -5.76 -37.33 -15.88
#